data_AF-A0A4U6AWD5-F1
#
_entry.id   AF-A0A4U6AWD5-F1
#
_cell.length_a   1.000
_cell.length_b   1.000
_cell.length_c   1.000
_cell.angle_alpha   90.00
_cell.angle_beta   90.00
_cell.angle_gamma   90.00
#
_symmetry.space_group_name_H-M   'P 1'
#
loop_
_entity.id
_entity.type
_entity.pdbx_description
1 polymer ?
#
loop_
_entity_poly.entity_id
_entity_poly.type
_entity_poly.pdbx_seq_one_letter_code
_entity_poly.pdbx_strand_id
1 'polypeptide(L)'
;MAVTLLAGLSAGAGLAQTASEPQAQPAPQAETVQPAQPPVETPATPSAPALQPVAPPSATAPEQPAAAPVQPPSNQPAPAQPATEGAAPQPTQTEQPPQTNGTLAPNEVSTPVEPANPEPASTQPASAEPTSAEHRADIPHNLSPWGMFMAADWVVKGVMIGLAFASLVTWTVWVAKSIELAGARVRAGATLKVIRRAKTLTEATDAVENKGGPAALMLRMATHEMQLSDAVVEHTDGGGIKERVSSALSRIETHAGRRMSRGTGALATIGSTAPFVGLFGTVWGIMNSFISISESQTTNLAVVAPGIAEALLATAIGLVAAIPAVVIYNVFARSITGYRHLLADAAAGVERLVSRDLDFRRIPPGSTSKPAVSLVGR
;
A
#
# COMPACT_ATOMS: atom_id res chain seq x y z
N MET A 1 16.54 -5.11 -23.15
CA MET A 1 17.82 -5.24 -22.41
C MET A 1 17.82 -4.15 -21.34
N ALA A 2 18.25 -4.47 -20.12
CA ALA A 2 18.23 -3.63 -18.90
C ALA A 2 16.92 -3.59 -18.08
N VAL A 3 16.48 -4.72 -17.51
CA VAL A 3 15.85 -4.79 -16.17
C VAL A 3 16.10 -6.18 -15.58
N THR A 4 17.32 -6.48 -15.10
CA THR A 4 17.57 -7.64 -14.21
C THR A 4 18.90 -7.44 -13.49
N LEU A 5 18.91 -6.73 -12.36
CA LEU A 5 20.06 -6.72 -11.45
C LEU A 5 19.61 -6.20 -10.09
N LEU A 6 19.10 -7.10 -9.24
CA LEU A 6 19.24 -7.07 -7.77
C LEU A 6 18.56 -8.28 -7.12
N ALA A 7 19.09 -9.49 -7.35
CA ALA A 7 18.78 -10.66 -6.53
C ALA A 7 19.86 -11.72 -6.72
N GLY A 8 20.74 -11.89 -5.73
CA GLY A 8 21.64 -13.04 -5.68
C GLY A 8 22.96 -12.78 -4.95
N LEU A 9 22.96 -12.82 -3.61
CA LEU A 9 24.15 -13.15 -2.84
C LEU A 9 23.73 -14.08 -1.69
N SER A 10 23.92 -15.38 -1.89
CA SER A 10 24.00 -16.37 -0.81
C SER A 10 24.59 -17.68 -1.34
N ALA A 11 25.54 -18.20 -0.56
CA ALA A 11 26.00 -19.58 -0.46
C ALA A 11 26.95 -20.15 -1.52
N GLY A 12 28.13 -20.57 -1.02
CA GLY A 12 28.74 -21.84 -1.40
C GLY A 12 30.16 -21.75 -1.95
N ALA A 13 31.15 -22.16 -1.14
CA ALA A 13 32.03 -23.30 -1.42
C ALA A 13 33.31 -23.21 -0.58
N GLY A 14 33.41 -24.10 0.42
CA GLY A 14 34.69 -24.64 0.86
C GLY A 14 35.03 -25.87 0.02
N LEU A 15 36.30 -26.06 -0.29
CA LEU A 15 37.10 -27.27 0.01
C LEU A 15 38.38 -27.31 -0.84
N ALA A 16 39.46 -27.76 -0.16
CA ALA A 16 40.65 -28.46 -0.66
C ALA A 16 41.69 -27.65 -1.46
N GLN A 17 43.00 -27.87 -1.41
CA GLN A 17 43.91 -28.72 -0.62
C GLN A 17 45.30 -28.59 -1.29
N THR A 18 46.35 -28.23 -0.55
CA THR A 18 47.79 -28.43 -0.87
C THR A 18 48.59 -27.96 0.35
N ALA A 19 49.71 -28.50 0.81
CA ALA A 19 50.46 -29.73 0.63
C ALA A 19 51.50 -29.72 1.78
N SER A 20 51.91 -30.91 2.23
CA SER A 20 52.85 -31.17 3.32
C SER A 20 54.30 -30.79 3.01
N GLU A 21 55.09 -30.39 4.02
CA GLU A 21 56.49 -30.81 4.26
C GLU A 21 56.98 -30.36 5.67
N PRO A 22 58.06 -30.95 6.26
CA PRO A 22 58.08 -31.33 7.67
C PRO A 22 59.26 -30.78 8.50
N GLN A 23 59.21 -31.11 9.81
CA GLN A 23 60.30 -31.16 10.81
C GLN A 23 60.88 -29.85 11.37
N ALA A 24 60.76 -29.67 12.69
CA ALA A 24 61.89 -29.82 13.63
C ALA A 24 61.45 -29.48 15.06
N GLN A 25 61.82 -30.33 16.02
CA GLN A 25 61.66 -30.12 17.45
C GLN A 25 63.04 -30.19 18.11
N PRO A 26 63.31 -29.35 19.11
CA PRO A 26 63.96 -29.88 20.31
C PRO A 26 63.31 -29.35 21.61
N ALA A 27 63.37 -30.19 22.64
CA ALA A 27 62.98 -29.94 24.04
C ALA A 27 64.21 -29.45 24.86
N PRO A 28 64.19 -29.41 26.21
CA PRO A 28 63.33 -28.69 27.17
C PRO A 28 64.16 -27.87 28.21
N GLN A 29 63.51 -27.02 29.04
CA GLN A 29 63.89 -26.50 30.38
C GLN A 29 63.05 -25.22 30.66
N ALA A 30 62.60 -24.83 31.85
CA ALA A 30 62.63 -25.37 33.20
C ALA A 30 61.46 -24.77 34.03
N GLU A 31 61.25 -25.40 35.16
CA GLU A 31 60.22 -25.32 36.20
C GLU A 31 60.18 -24.02 37.02
N THR A 32 59.00 -23.53 37.42
CA THR A 32 58.80 -22.90 38.73
C THR A 32 57.38 -23.13 39.23
N VAL A 33 57.31 -23.62 40.48
CA VAL A 33 56.19 -24.21 41.22
C VAL A 33 55.61 -23.19 42.21
N GLN A 34 54.28 -23.17 42.42
CA GLN A 34 53.62 -23.06 43.75
C GLN A 34 52.08 -23.23 43.71
N PRO A 35 51.38 -23.56 44.83
CA PRO A 35 51.05 -24.94 45.20
C PRO A 35 49.53 -25.23 45.39
N ALA A 36 49.26 -26.52 45.63
CA ALA A 36 47.99 -27.25 45.66
C ALA A 36 47.13 -27.14 46.93
N GLN A 37 45.86 -27.57 46.83
CA GLN A 37 45.02 -28.24 47.86
C GLN A 37 43.76 -28.90 47.19
N PRO A 38 43.13 -29.95 47.77
CA PRO A 38 43.21 -31.35 47.28
C PRO A 38 41.87 -31.98 46.77
N PRO A 39 41.87 -33.23 46.25
CA PRO A 39 40.72 -33.88 45.59
C PRO A 39 40.14 -35.06 46.38
N VAL A 40 38.81 -35.25 46.42
CA VAL A 40 38.20 -36.55 46.83
C VAL A 40 36.81 -36.79 46.18
N GLU A 41 36.77 -37.81 45.32
CA GLU A 41 35.77 -38.90 45.10
C GLU A 41 34.27 -38.66 44.82
N THR A 42 33.79 -39.41 43.82
CA THR A 42 32.39 -39.81 43.58
C THR A 42 32.13 -41.16 44.29
N PRO A 43 30.91 -41.45 44.80
CA PRO A 43 30.01 -42.34 44.04
C PRO A 43 28.48 -42.17 44.26
N ALA A 44 27.74 -42.62 43.24
CA ALA A 44 26.41 -43.27 43.23
C ALA A 44 25.08 -42.55 43.61
N THR A 45 24.11 -42.75 42.71
CA THR A 45 22.64 -42.49 42.71
C THR A 45 21.90 -43.10 43.92
N PRO A 46 20.72 -42.57 44.33
CA PRO A 46 19.45 -43.02 43.72
C PRO A 46 18.26 -42.02 43.68
N SER A 47 17.29 -42.35 42.80
CA SER A 47 15.83 -42.15 42.89
C SER A 47 15.16 -40.78 42.64
N ALA A 48 14.23 -40.80 41.67
CA ALA A 48 13.30 -39.77 41.25
C ALA A 48 12.03 -39.65 42.14
N PRO A 49 11.22 -38.60 41.94
CA PRO A 49 9.76 -38.72 42.09
C PRO A 49 8.94 -38.19 40.88
N ALA A 50 8.14 -39.12 40.36
CA ALA A 50 6.74 -39.09 39.92
C ALA A 50 6.14 -37.91 39.11
N LEU A 51 5.65 -38.28 37.92
CA LEU A 51 4.70 -37.61 37.04
C LEU A 51 3.28 -37.56 37.66
N GLN A 52 2.54 -36.48 37.43
CA GLN A 52 1.14 -36.31 37.82
C GLN A 52 0.16 -36.92 36.79
N PRO A 53 -1.03 -37.44 37.20
CA PRO A 53 -1.92 -38.20 36.31
C PRO A 53 -3.01 -37.36 35.63
N VAL A 54 -3.37 -37.80 34.43
CA VAL A 54 -4.49 -37.36 33.56
C VAL A 54 -5.83 -37.93 34.07
N ALA A 55 -6.91 -37.14 34.05
CA ALA A 55 -8.27 -37.58 34.39
C ALA A 55 -9.07 -38.03 33.13
N PRO A 56 -9.97 -39.04 33.24
CA PRO A 56 -10.66 -39.67 32.10
C PRO A 56 -12.04 -39.06 31.75
N PRO A 57 -12.64 -39.40 30.58
CA PRO A 57 -13.98 -38.97 30.18
C PRO A 57 -15.06 -39.98 30.62
N SER A 58 -16.28 -39.48 30.89
CA SER A 58 -17.47 -40.31 31.17
C SER A 58 -18.54 -40.11 30.11
N ALA A 59 -19.15 -41.22 29.66
CA ALA A 59 -20.15 -41.30 28.60
C ALA A 59 -21.51 -41.85 29.09
N THR A 60 -22.58 -41.50 28.36
CA THR A 60 -23.80 -42.31 27.99
C THR A 60 -25.18 -41.92 28.57
N ALA A 61 -26.03 -41.32 27.69
CA ALA A 61 -27.47 -41.47 27.28
C ALA A 61 -28.57 -42.08 28.21
N PRO A 62 -29.93 -42.08 27.89
CA PRO A 62 -30.69 -41.67 26.68
C PRO A 62 -32.08 -40.94 26.88
N GLU A 63 -32.78 -40.69 25.75
CA GLU A 63 -34.27 -40.68 25.49
C GLU A 63 -35.11 -39.37 25.29
N GLN A 64 -35.97 -39.41 24.24
CA GLN A 64 -36.90 -38.43 23.58
C GLN A 64 -38.36 -38.57 24.15
N PRO A 65 -39.52 -37.96 23.67
CA PRO A 65 -39.86 -37.14 22.46
C PRO A 65 -40.92 -35.97 22.58
N ALA A 66 -41.24 -35.35 21.42
CA ALA A 66 -42.49 -34.62 20.97
C ALA A 66 -42.76 -33.16 21.45
N ALA A 67 -43.30 -32.18 20.70
CA ALA A 67 -44.05 -32.08 19.43
C ALA A 67 -43.96 -30.66 18.78
N ALA A 68 -44.28 -30.53 17.48
CA ALA A 68 -44.53 -29.27 16.73
C ALA A 68 -46.06 -29.02 16.59
N PRO A 69 -46.61 -28.01 15.83
CA PRO A 69 -46.06 -26.88 15.06
C PRO A 69 -46.84 -25.52 15.26
N VAL A 70 -46.47 -24.42 14.57
CA VAL A 70 -47.34 -23.48 13.78
C VAL A 70 -46.44 -22.37 13.14
N GLN A 71 -46.63 -22.11 11.84
CA GLN A 71 -46.13 -20.97 11.01
C GLN A 71 -47.35 -20.22 10.42
N PRO A 72 -47.29 -19.14 9.57
CA PRO A 72 -46.29 -18.10 9.20
C PRO A 72 -47.00 -16.68 9.15
N PRO A 73 -46.71 -15.65 8.29
CA PRO A 73 -45.53 -15.26 7.49
C PRO A 73 -45.06 -13.76 7.64
N SER A 74 -43.94 -13.51 6.97
CA SER A 74 -43.27 -12.28 6.46
C SER A 74 -44.05 -10.98 6.16
N ASN A 75 -43.42 -9.81 6.36
CA ASN A 75 -43.32 -8.75 5.34
C ASN A 75 -42.27 -7.64 5.61
N GLN A 76 -41.75 -7.11 4.49
CA GLN A 76 -40.68 -6.12 4.29
C GLN A 76 -41.09 -4.64 4.57
N PRO A 77 -40.13 -3.67 4.50
CA PRO A 77 -40.22 -2.30 5.02
C PRO A 77 -40.57 -1.22 3.97
N ALA A 78 -41.09 -0.07 4.44
CA ALA A 78 -41.16 1.26 3.76
C ALA A 78 -41.88 2.28 4.68
N PRO A 79 -41.91 3.62 4.43
CA PRO A 79 -41.07 4.51 3.60
C PRO A 79 -40.69 5.84 4.33
N ALA A 80 -40.04 6.75 3.59
CA ALA A 80 -39.59 8.09 4.00
C ALA A 80 -40.59 9.24 3.72
N GLN A 81 -40.32 10.39 4.39
CA GLN A 81 -40.69 11.82 4.14
C GLN A 81 -41.97 12.39 4.80
N PRO A 82 -42.12 13.74 4.99
CA PRO A 82 -41.19 14.89 5.15
C PRO A 82 -41.56 15.87 6.32
N ALA A 83 -40.72 16.89 6.63
CA ALA A 83 -41.09 18.31 6.95
C ALA A 83 -40.12 19.09 7.89
N THR A 84 -39.69 20.28 7.42
CA THR A 84 -39.44 21.61 8.04
C THR A 84 -38.85 21.86 9.45
N GLU A 85 -37.96 22.88 9.45
CA GLU A 85 -37.70 23.95 10.44
C GLU A 85 -37.01 23.65 11.79
N GLY A 86 -36.02 24.52 12.11
CA GLY A 86 -35.74 24.91 13.50
C GLY A 86 -34.29 24.73 14.00
N ALA A 87 -33.59 25.86 14.09
CA ALA A 87 -32.65 26.25 15.15
C ALA A 87 -31.53 25.28 15.61
N ALA A 88 -30.29 25.75 15.43
CA ALA A 88 -29.07 25.22 16.05
C ALA A 88 -29.00 25.48 17.56
N PRO A 89 -28.39 24.58 18.35
CA PRO A 89 -27.76 24.93 19.61
C PRO A 89 -26.23 24.76 19.58
N GLN A 90 -25.57 25.72 20.22
CA GLN A 90 -24.15 25.76 20.56
C GLN A 90 -23.79 24.78 21.70
N PRO A 91 -22.52 24.33 21.81
CA PRO A 91 -21.99 23.71 23.02
C PRO A 91 -21.21 24.69 23.93
N THR A 92 -21.46 24.49 25.22
CA THR A 92 -20.67 24.61 26.46
C THR A 92 -19.34 25.39 26.54
N GLN A 93 -19.38 26.30 27.52
CA GLN A 93 -18.42 27.08 28.34
C GLN A 93 -17.04 26.49 28.72
N THR A 94 -16.03 27.36 28.90
CA THR A 94 -15.14 27.38 30.09
C THR A 94 -14.53 28.80 30.33
N GLU A 95 -14.64 29.25 31.58
CA GLU A 95 -13.85 30.21 32.39
C GLU A 95 -13.73 31.75 32.13
N GLN A 96 -14.05 32.50 33.20
CA GLN A 96 -13.79 33.91 33.59
C GLN A 96 -13.51 33.87 35.13
N PRO A 97 -13.14 34.93 35.93
CA PRO A 97 -12.99 36.40 35.73
C PRO A 97 -11.78 37.00 36.56
N PRO A 98 -11.68 38.29 37.01
CA PRO A 98 -12.56 39.46 36.86
C PRO A 98 -11.90 40.83 36.56
N GLN A 99 -12.70 41.77 36.05
CA GLN A 99 -12.50 43.22 36.24
C GLN A 99 -13.81 43.86 36.75
N THR A 100 -13.66 44.68 37.79
CA THR A 100 -14.71 45.43 38.49
C THR A 100 -14.98 46.79 37.85
N ASN A 101 -16.26 47.16 37.80
CA ASN A 101 -16.83 48.40 37.27
C ASN A 101 -16.47 49.67 38.07
N GLY A 102 -16.50 50.81 37.38
CA GLY A 102 -16.61 52.15 37.97
C GLY A 102 -17.04 53.20 36.94
N THR A 103 -18.34 53.51 36.92
CA THR A 103 -18.99 54.57 36.13
C THR A 103 -18.91 55.92 36.85
N LEU A 104 -18.72 57.02 36.09
CA LEU A 104 -19.44 58.33 36.13
C LEU A 104 -18.51 59.53 35.81
N ALA A 105 -18.92 60.31 34.80
CA ALA A 105 -18.41 61.63 34.37
C ALA A 105 -18.94 62.77 35.32
N PRO A 106 -18.68 64.10 35.18
CA PRO A 106 -18.36 64.85 33.94
C PRO A 106 -17.45 66.11 34.01
N ASN A 107 -17.07 66.59 32.81
CA ASN A 107 -16.73 67.96 32.35
C ASN A 107 -15.61 68.79 33.03
N GLU A 108 -14.64 69.29 32.23
CA GLU A 108 -14.57 70.70 31.78
C GLU A 108 -13.36 71.00 30.86
N VAL A 109 -13.66 71.61 29.71
CA VAL A 109 -13.02 72.77 29.05
C VAL A 109 -11.50 72.77 28.75
N SER A 110 -11.14 72.71 27.46
CA SER A 110 -10.52 73.83 26.70
C SER A 110 -10.12 73.42 25.27
N THR A 111 -10.54 74.23 24.30
CA THR A 111 -10.33 74.17 22.84
C THR A 111 -9.00 74.84 22.39
N PRO A 112 -8.62 74.75 21.10
CA PRO A 112 -7.24 74.76 20.61
C PRO A 112 -6.77 76.13 20.10
N VAL A 113 -5.45 76.30 19.90
CA VAL A 113 -4.89 77.46 19.17
C VAL A 113 -3.76 77.01 18.23
N GLU A 114 -4.06 77.13 16.94
CA GLU A 114 -3.13 77.27 15.81
C GLU A 114 -2.55 78.68 15.78
N PRO A 115 -1.33 78.88 15.25
CA PRO A 115 -1.23 79.91 14.21
C PRO A 115 -0.28 79.55 13.05
N ALA A 116 -0.83 79.70 11.84
CA ALA A 116 -0.36 80.55 10.74
C ALA A 116 1.13 80.46 10.30
N ASN A 117 1.28 79.93 9.09
CA ASN A 117 2.41 80.10 8.18
C ASN A 117 2.54 81.56 7.68
N PRO A 118 3.76 82.00 7.34
CA PRO A 118 3.95 82.79 6.13
C PRO A 118 5.09 82.25 5.25
N GLU A 119 4.77 81.89 4.00
CA GLU A 119 5.70 81.95 2.87
C GLU A 119 5.49 83.28 2.13
N PRO A 120 6.41 83.82 1.28
CA PRO A 120 7.33 83.06 0.43
C PRO A 120 8.76 83.64 0.26
N ALA A 121 9.73 82.78 -0.06
CA ALA A 121 10.95 83.20 -0.75
C ALA A 121 11.30 82.16 -1.81
N SER A 122 11.01 82.54 -3.05
CA SER A 122 11.31 81.84 -4.29
C SER A 122 12.82 81.69 -4.49
N THR A 123 13.30 80.44 -4.51
CA THR A 123 14.49 80.07 -5.28
C THR A 123 14.17 78.82 -6.10
N GLN A 124 14.16 79.00 -7.42
CA GLN A 124 13.92 77.96 -8.43
C GLN A 124 15.15 77.02 -8.58
N PRO A 125 15.03 75.91 -9.32
CA PRO A 125 15.49 74.59 -8.92
C PRO A 125 16.96 74.34 -9.32
N ALA A 126 17.78 73.89 -8.38
CA ALA A 126 19.02 73.22 -8.74
C ALA A 126 18.68 71.83 -9.27
N SER A 127 19.00 71.62 -10.54
CA SER A 127 18.94 70.36 -11.27
C SER A 127 19.74 69.30 -10.52
N ALA A 128 19.09 68.57 -9.62
CA ALA A 128 19.54 67.23 -9.25
C ALA A 128 19.06 66.32 -10.38
N GLU A 129 20.01 65.95 -11.24
CA GLU A 129 19.88 64.79 -12.13
C GLU A 129 19.18 63.67 -11.36
N PRO A 130 18.30 62.86 -11.99
CA PRO A 130 18.01 61.57 -11.41
C PRO A 130 19.36 60.86 -11.40
N THR A 131 20.04 60.86 -10.24
CA THR A 131 21.14 59.93 -10.00
C THR A 131 20.53 58.61 -10.36
N SER A 132 20.95 58.12 -11.53
CA SER A 132 20.65 56.83 -12.10
C SER A 132 20.48 55.91 -10.93
N ALA A 133 19.28 55.32 -10.80
CA ALA A 133 19.00 54.29 -9.82
C ALA A 133 20.24 53.40 -9.81
N GLU A 134 21.10 53.61 -8.81
CA GLU A 134 22.24 52.74 -8.60
C GLU A 134 21.52 51.44 -8.33
N HIS A 135 21.58 50.57 -9.34
CA HIS A 135 21.27 49.19 -9.19
C HIS A 135 22.15 48.77 -8.03
N ARG A 136 21.60 48.75 -6.82
CA ARG A 136 22.32 48.39 -5.60
C ARG A 136 22.86 47.00 -5.90
N ALA A 137 24.13 46.95 -6.25
CA ALA A 137 24.77 45.80 -6.89
C ALA A 137 25.04 44.67 -5.88
N ASP A 138 24.38 44.74 -4.73
CA ASP A 138 24.52 43.82 -3.60
C ASP A 138 23.48 42.69 -3.61
N ILE A 139 22.65 42.59 -4.67
CA ILE A 139 21.71 41.47 -4.83
C ILE A 139 21.92 40.75 -6.17
N PRO A 140 23.00 39.97 -6.34
CA PRO A 140 22.98 38.85 -7.26
C PRO A 140 22.46 37.60 -6.53
N HIS A 141 21.24 37.66 -5.99
CA HIS A 141 20.56 36.43 -5.59
C HIS A 141 19.89 35.85 -6.83
N ASN A 142 20.57 34.86 -7.43
CA ASN A 142 19.99 34.07 -8.49
C ASN A 142 18.88 33.19 -7.87
N LEU A 143 17.67 33.76 -7.72
CA LEU A 143 16.45 33.10 -7.24
C LEU A 143 15.93 32.02 -8.22
N SER A 144 16.79 31.53 -9.10
CA SER A 144 16.48 30.32 -9.86
C SER A 144 16.37 29.13 -8.90
N PRO A 145 15.51 28.15 -9.19
CA PRO A 145 15.42 26.92 -8.39
C PRO A 145 16.78 26.22 -8.24
N TRP A 146 17.66 26.38 -9.24
CA TRP A 146 19.02 25.86 -9.19
C TRP A 146 19.92 26.60 -8.20
N GLY A 147 19.87 27.94 -8.20
CA GLY A 147 20.59 28.76 -7.23
C GLY A 147 20.16 28.47 -5.79
N MET A 148 18.86 28.36 -5.57
CA MET A 148 18.27 27.98 -4.27
C MET A 148 18.70 26.58 -3.83
N PHE A 149 18.71 25.60 -4.75
CA PHE A 149 19.20 24.26 -4.40
C PHE A 149 20.68 24.24 -4.04
N MET A 150 21.53 25.03 -4.70
CA MET A 150 22.95 25.12 -4.38
C MET A 150 23.21 25.80 -3.02
N ALA A 151 22.41 26.81 -2.68
CA ALA A 151 22.51 27.53 -1.42
C ALA A 151 21.93 26.76 -0.21
N ALA A 152 21.04 25.78 -0.45
CA ALA A 152 20.40 25.01 0.60
C ALA A 152 21.32 24.20 1.52
N ASP A 153 20.87 24.03 2.77
CA ASP A 153 21.49 23.13 3.75
C ASP A 153 21.53 21.68 3.27
N TRP A 154 22.51 20.93 3.76
CA TRP A 154 22.71 19.53 3.39
C TRP A 154 21.48 18.64 3.69
N VAL A 155 20.75 18.92 4.77
CA VAL A 155 19.50 18.22 5.11
C VAL A 155 18.40 18.53 4.09
N VAL A 156 18.20 19.81 3.75
CA VAL A 156 17.19 20.25 2.77
C VAL A 156 17.52 19.69 1.38
N LYS A 157 18.80 19.70 0.99
CA LYS A 157 19.29 19.04 -0.23
C LYS A 157 18.95 17.54 -0.23
N GLY A 158 19.17 16.84 0.87
CA GLY A 158 18.81 15.43 1.02
C GLY A 158 17.31 15.18 0.85
N VAL A 159 16.47 16.03 1.46
CA VAL A 159 15.01 16.00 1.30
C VAL A 159 14.60 16.19 -0.17
N MET A 160 15.13 17.22 -0.83
CA MET A 160 14.80 17.52 -2.24
C MET A 160 15.23 16.40 -3.18
N ILE A 161 16.44 15.84 -3.00
CA ILE A 161 16.94 14.72 -3.80
C ILE A 161 16.09 13.46 -3.57
N GLY A 162 15.75 13.16 -2.31
CA GLY A 162 14.89 12.02 -1.96
C GLY A 162 13.50 12.12 -2.60
N LEU A 163 12.89 13.30 -2.57
CA LEU A 163 11.60 13.57 -3.22
C LEU A 163 11.68 13.50 -4.75
N ALA A 164 12.76 14.00 -5.34
CA ALA A 164 12.99 13.88 -6.79
C ALA A 164 13.14 12.41 -7.21
N PHE A 165 13.86 11.60 -6.42
CA PHE A 165 13.97 10.16 -6.65
C PHE A 165 12.61 9.45 -6.51
N ALA A 166 11.82 9.79 -5.48
CA ALA A 166 10.47 9.24 -5.30
C ALA A 166 9.54 9.58 -6.50
N SER A 167 9.68 10.77 -7.07
CA SER A 167 8.99 11.16 -8.31
C SER A 167 9.42 10.28 -9.49
N LEU A 168 10.71 10.06 -9.68
CA LEU A 168 11.22 9.16 -10.73
C LEU A 168 10.68 7.72 -10.59
N VAL A 169 10.65 7.19 -9.37
CA VAL A 169 10.06 5.88 -9.07
C VAL A 169 8.58 5.85 -9.45
N THR A 170 7.84 6.90 -9.14
CA THR A 170 6.41 7.03 -9.45
C THR A 170 6.15 6.89 -10.95
N TRP A 171 6.88 7.65 -11.78
CA TRP A 171 6.76 7.60 -13.24
C TRP A 171 7.19 6.25 -13.82
N THR A 172 8.25 5.65 -13.28
CA THR A 172 8.73 4.34 -13.72
C THR A 172 7.71 3.24 -13.44
N VAL A 173 7.16 3.22 -12.23
CA VAL A 173 6.12 2.26 -11.83
C VAL A 173 4.87 2.46 -12.68
N TRP A 174 4.48 3.70 -12.99
CA TRP A 174 3.34 3.99 -13.85
C TRP A 174 3.46 3.36 -15.23
N VAL A 175 4.57 3.57 -15.94
CA VAL A 175 4.76 3.00 -17.28
C VAL A 175 4.80 1.47 -17.23
N ALA A 176 5.62 0.92 -16.33
CA ALA A 176 5.80 -0.52 -16.21
C ALA A 176 4.47 -1.24 -15.87
N LYS A 177 3.72 -0.72 -14.90
CA LYS A 177 2.43 -1.31 -14.49
C LYS A 177 1.33 -1.12 -15.51
N SER A 178 1.33 -0.02 -16.25
CA SER A 178 0.35 0.19 -17.33
C SER A 178 0.48 -0.89 -18.40
N ILE A 179 1.72 -1.20 -18.82
CA ILE A 179 1.98 -2.23 -19.83
C ILE A 179 1.65 -3.63 -19.28
N GLU A 180 2.10 -3.95 -18.05
CA GLU A 180 1.85 -5.25 -17.41
C GLU A 180 0.34 -5.53 -17.29
N LEU A 181 -0.42 -4.56 -16.78
CA LEU A 181 -1.86 -4.69 -16.53
C LEU A 181 -2.68 -4.70 -17.83
N ALA A 182 -2.32 -3.86 -18.81
CA ALA A 182 -2.97 -3.86 -20.11
C ALA A 182 -2.81 -5.22 -20.81
N GLY A 183 -1.58 -5.75 -20.85
CA GLY A 183 -1.32 -7.07 -21.42
C GLY A 183 -2.06 -8.20 -20.68
N ALA A 184 -2.12 -8.14 -19.34
CA ALA A 184 -2.85 -9.14 -18.56
C ALA A 184 -4.36 -9.10 -18.81
N ARG A 185 -4.97 -7.92 -18.89
CA ARG A 185 -6.39 -7.75 -19.21
C ARG A 185 -6.75 -8.24 -20.60
N VAL A 186 -5.95 -7.90 -21.61
CA VAL A 186 -6.18 -8.35 -22.99
C VAL A 186 -6.14 -9.87 -23.08
N ARG A 187 -5.12 -10.50 -22.49
CA ARG A 187 -5.01 -11.98 -22.47
C ARG A 187 -6.19 -12.63 -21.76
N ALA A 188 -6.52 -12.16 -20.56
CA ALA A 188 -7.62 -12.73 -19.78
C ALA A 188 -8.97 -12.54 -20.50
N GLY A 189 -9.21 -11.36 -21.11
CA GLY A 189 -10.43 -11.08 -21.86
C GLY A 189 -10.57 -11.94 -23.11
N ALA A 190 -9.46 -12.20 -23.81
CA ALA A 190 -9.43 -13.13 -24.94
C ALA A 190 -9.76 -14.56 -24.51
N THR A 191 -9.19 -15.05 -23.41
CA THR A 191 -9.51 -16.38 -22.87
C THR A 191 -10.95 -16.47 -22.39
N LEU A 192 -11.48 -15.45 -21.71
CA LEU A 192 -12.87 -15.41 -21.29
C LEU A 192 -13.84 -15.48 -22.49
N LYS A 193 -13.50 -14.86 -23.62
CA LYS A 193 -14.29 -14.96 -24.86
C LYS A 193 -14.32 -16.39 -25.41
N VAL A 194 -13.22 -17.14 -25.28
CA VAL A 194 -13.17 -18.57 -25.63
C VAL A 194 -14.05 -19.38 -24.69
N ILE A 195 -13.90 -19.20 -23.37
CA ILE A 195 -14.69 -19.90 -22.33
C ILE A 195 -16.20 -19.72 -22.56
N ARG A 196 -16.64 -18.49 -22.86
CA ARG A 196 -18.07 -18.20 -23.12
C ARG A 196 -18.64 -18.83 -24.39
N ARG A 197 -17.79 -19.17 -25.36
CA ARG A 197 -18.21 -19.72 -26.66
C ARG A 197 -18.13 -21.24 -26.69
N ALA A 198 -17.25 -21.84 -25.91
CA ALA A 198 -17.03 -23.27 -25.88
C ALA A 198 -18.26 -24.03 -25.36
N LYS A 199 -18.50 -25.21 -25.95
CA LYS A 199 -19.55 -26.14 -25.56
C LYS A 199 -19.07 -27.16 -24.53
N THR A 200 -17.77 -27.41 -24.45
CA THR A 200 -17.18 -28.34 -23.49
C THR A 200 -15.92 -27.75 -22.86
N LEU A 201 -15.49 -28.32 -21.74
CA LEU A 201 -14.24 -27.95 -21.10
C LEU A 201 -13.03 -28.23 -22.02
N THR A 202 -13.02 -29.39 -22.69
CA THR A 202 -11.94 -29.78 -23.60
C THR A 202 -11.79 -28.81 -24.77
N GLU A 203 -12.90 -28.42 -25.42
CA GLU A 203 -12.87 -27.44 -26.51
C GLU A 203 -12.28 -26.09 -26.05
N ALA A 204 -12.65 -25.64 -24.84
CA ALA A 204 -12.11 -24.41 -24.27
C ALA A 204 -10.60 -24.52 -23.99
N THR A 205 -10.15 -25.65 -23.44
CA THR A 205 -8.74 -25.91 -23.09
C THR A 205 -7.86 -25.99 -24.34
N ASP A 206 -8.29 -26.70 -25.37
CA ASP A 206 -7.55 -26.86 -26.63
C ASP A 206 -7.39 -25.50 -27.34
N ALA A 207 -8.45 -24.69 -27.36
CA ALA A 207 -8.42 -23.35 -27.95
C ALA A 207 -7.47 -22.37 -27.23
N VAL A 208 -6.98 -22.71 -26.03
CA VAL A 208 -6.03 -21.89 -25.26
C VAL A 208 -4.70 -22.61 -24.97
N GLU A 209 -4.40 -23.72 -25.62
CA GLU A 209 -3.20 -24.54 -25.39
C GLU A 209 -1.91 -23.71 -25.49
N ASN A 210 -1.82 -22.82 -26.47
CA ASN A 210 -0.67 -21.93 -26.68
C ASN A 210 -0.78 -20.58 -25.96
N LYS A 211 -1.85 -20.35 -25.17
CA LYS A 211 -2.06 -19.11 -24.43
C LYS A 211 -1.60 -19.25 -22.99
N GLY A 212 -0.87 -18.26 -22.51
CA GLY A 212 -0.47 -18.14 -21.12
C GLY A 212 -1.41 -17.26 -20.29
N GLY A 213 -1.25 -17.31 -18.97
CA GLY A 213 -1.90 -16.44 -18.00
C GLY A 213 -2.94 -17.14 -17.12
N PRO A 214 -3.45 -16.44 -16.09
CA PRO A 214 -4.25 -17.09 -15.04
C PRO A 214 -5.54 -17.72 -15.55
N ALA A 215 -6.25 -17.08 -16.49
CA ALA A 215 -7.48 -17.63 -17.06
C ALA A 215 -7.23 -18.91 -17.90
N ALA A 216 -6.09 -19.01 -18.59
CA ALA A 216 -5.71 -20.25 -19.30
C ALA A 216 -5.28 -21.35 -18.32
N LEU A 217 -4.58 -20.97 -17.24
CA LEU A 217 -4.23 -21.89 -16.15
C LEU A 217 -5.47 -22.46 -15.47
N MET A 218 -6.52 -21.66 -15.27
CA MET A 218 -7.82 -22.10 -14.72
C MET A 218 -8.42 -23.26 -15.54
N LEU A 219 -8.43 -23.16 -16.87
CA LEU A 219 -8.90 -24.22 -17.77
C LEU A 219 -8.07 -25.51 -17.64
N ARG A 220 -6.74 -25.37 -17.63
CA ARG A 220 -5.82 -26.51 -17.46
C ARG A 220 -6.00 -27.20 -16.12
N MET A 221 -6.13 -26.42 -15.03
CA MET A 221 -6.33 -26.96 -13.69
C MET A 221 -7.68 -27.67 -13.56
N ALA A 222 -8.75 -27.11 -14.13
CA ALA A 222 -10.05 -27.79 -14.15
C ALA A 222 -10.02 -29.08 -14.98
N THR A 223 -9.35 -29.06 -16.13
CA THR A 223 -9.20 -30.25 -16.98
C THR A 223 -8.39 -31.34 -16.28
N HIS A 224 -7.29 -30.95 -15.63
CA HIS A 224 -6.45 -31.85 -14.84
C HIS A 224 -7.22 -32.48 -13.66
N GLU A 225 -8.03 -31.69 -12.94
CA GLU A 225 -8.86 -32.19 -11.86
C GLU A 225 -9.94 -33.18 -12.34
N MET A 226 -10.54 -32.90 -13.50
CA MET A 226 -11.48 -33.82 -14.17
C MET A 226 -10.82 -35.14 -14.56
N GLN A 227 -9.58 -35.10 -15.07
CA GLN A 227 -8.81 -36.30 -15.45
C GLN A 227 -8.42 -37.14 -14.23
N LEU A 228 -7.97 -36.51 -13.14
CA LEU A 228 -7.65 -37.21 -11.90
C LEU A 228 -8.87 -37.88 -11.26
N SER A 229 -10.06 -37.30 -11.49
CA SER A 229 -11.30 -37.79 -10.90
C SER A 229 -12.02 -38.82 -11.78
N ASP A 230 -11.52 -39.11 -12.98
CA ASP A 230 -12.23 -39.90 -14.01
C ASP A 230 -12.70 -41.26 -13.51
N ALA A 231 -11.87 -41.96 -12.71
CA ALA A 231 -12.21 -43.26 -12.13
C ALA A 231 -13.32 -43.23 -11.07
N VAL A 232 -13.59 -42.07 -10.47
CA VAL A 232 -14.52 -41.90 -9.33
C VAL A 232 -15.81 -41.18 -9.76
N VAL A 233 -15.81 -40.56 -10.95
CA VAL A 233 -16.93 -39.79 -11.53
C VAL A 233 -18.18 -40.67 -11.71
N GLU A 234 -18.04 -41.93 -12.12
CA GLU A 234 -19.18 -42.82 -12.35
C GLU A 234 -19.90 -43.24 -11.04
N HIS A 235 -19.21 -43.16 -9.91
CA HIS A 235 -19.69 -43.65 -8.62
C HIS A 235 -20.12 -42.54 -7.65
N THR A 236 -20.02 -41.27 -8.06
CA THR A 236 -20.25 -40.11 -7.18
C THR A 236 -21.09 -39.03 -7.87
N ASP A 237 -21.87 -38.28 -7.10
CA ASP A 237 -22.65 -37.12 -7.56
C ASP A 237 -21.79 -35.90 -8.00
N GLY A 238 -20.52 -36.08 -8.42
CA GLY A 238 -19.66 -35.02 -8.98
C GLY A 238 -19.41 -33.77 -8.11
N GLY A 239 -20.08 -33.60 -6.97
CA GLY A 239 -20.05 -32.40 -6.14
C GLY A 239 -18.67 -32.15 -5.55
N GLY A 240 -17.97 -33.22 -5.14
CA GLY A 240 -16.59 -33.11 -4.66
C GLY A 240 -15.61 -32.61 -5.73
N ILE A 241 -15.85 -32.94 -7.01
CA ILE A 241 -15.02 -32.45 -8.11
C ILE A 241 -15.25 -30.96 -8.31
N LYS A 242 -16.52 -30.53 -8.32
CA LYS A 242 -16.88 -29.11 -8.42
C LYS A 242 -16.26 -28.28 -7.29
N GLU A 243 -16.29 -28.79 -6.06
CA GLU A 243 -15.69 -28.12 -4.90
C GLU A 243 -14.16 -27.98 -5.04
N ARG A 244 -13.46 -29.05 -5.45
CA ARG A 244 -12.01 -29.00 -5.67
C ARG A 244 -11.62 -28.07 -6.81
N VAL A 245 -12.38 -28.08 -7.92
CA VAL A 245 -12.21 -27.14 -9.02
C VAL A 245 -12.41 -25.72 -8.51
N SER A 246 -13.54 -25.40 -7.88
CA SER A 246 -13.83 -24.05 -7.37
C SER A 246 -12.74 -23.53 -6.42
N SER A 247 -12.29 -24.39 -5.50
CA SER A 247 -11.17 -24.10 -4.60
C SER A 247 -9.86 -23.79 -5.35
N ALA A 248 -9.51 -24.58 -6.37
CA ALA A 248 -8.34 -24.35 -7.20
C ALA A 248 -8.44 -23.04 -8.00
N LEU A 249 -9.59 -22.75 -8.59
CA LEU A 249 -9.84 -21.53 -9.37
C LEU A 249 -9.73 -20.27 -8.49
N SER A 250 -10.34 -20.29 -7.30
CA SER A 250 -10.27 -19.19 -6.32
C SER A 250 -8.83 -18.89 -5.88
N ARG A 251 -8.00 -19.93 -5.71
CA ARG A 251 -6.56 -19.77 -5.41
C ARG A 251 -5.81 -19.09 -6.55
N ILE A 252 -6.08 -19.47 -7.80
CA ILE A 252 -5.45 -18.86 -8.99
C ILE A 252 -5.85 -17.39 -9.11
N GLU A 253 -7.13 -17.08 -8.94
CA GLU A 253 -7.64 -15.70 -8.97
C GLU A 253 -6.96 -14.83 -7.90
N THR A 254 -6.94 -15.31 -6.65
CA THR A 254 -6.34 -14.60 -5.52
C THR A 254 -4.84 -14.38 -5.73
N HIS A 255 -4.13 -15.40 -6.21
CA HIS A 255 -2.70 -15.30 -6.49
C HIS A 255 -2.42 -14.30 -7.62
N ALA A 256 -3.19 -14.34 -8.71
CA ALA A 256 -3.06 -13.43 -9.83
C ALA A 256 -3.36 -11.97 -9.43
N GLY A 257 -4.42 -11.74 -8.64
CA GLY A 257 -4.76 -10.42 -8.10
C GLY A 257 -3.63 -9.87 -7.23
N ARG A 258 -3.13 -10.68 -6.27
CA ARG A 258 -2.03 -10.27 -5.39
C ARG A 258 -0.76 -9.97 -6.18
N ARG A 259 -0.40 -10.80 -7.17
CA ARG A 259 0.77 -10.57 -8.02
C ARG A 259 0.66 -9.23 -8.75
N MET A 260 -0.52 -8.90 -9.28
CA MET A 260 -0.74 -7.65 -9.99
C MET A 260 -0.62 -6.42 -9.07
N SER A 261 -1.04 -6.54 -7.80
CA SER A 261 -0.89 -5.51 -6.76
C SER A 261 0.55 -5.30 -6.27
N ARG A 262 1.49 -6.21 -6.56
CA ARG A 262 2.89 -6.02 -6.12
C ARG A 262 3.50 -4.79 -6.80
N GLY A 263 4.17 -3.95 -6.03
CA GLY A 263 4.83 -2.73 -6.51
C GLY A 263 3.97 -1.48 -6.47
N THR A 264 2.63 -1.58 -6.45
CA THR A 264 1.77 -0.37 -6.32
C THR A 264 1.76 0.17 -4.89
N GLY A 265 2.14 -0.63 -3.89
CA GLY A 265 2.26 -0.19 -2.49
C GLY A 265 3.28 0.95 -2.31
N ALA A 266 4.36 0.97 -3.09
CA ALA A 266 5.33 2.05 -3.05
C ALA A 266 4.70 3.40 -3.43
N LEU A 267 3.78 3.42 -4.41
CA LEU A 267 3.04 4.63 -4.79
C LEU A 267 2.15 5.14 -3.65
N ALA A 268 1.51 4.21 -2.92
CA ALA A 268 0.68 4.56 -1.77
C ALA A 268 1.52 5.20 -0.66
N THR A 269 2.69 4.62 -0.36
CA THR A 269 3.62 5.15 0.63
C THR A 269 4.17 6.52 0.20
N ILE A 270 4.66 6.66 -1.04
CA ILE A 270 5.16 7.94 -1.55
C ILE A 270 4.06 9.01 -1.49
N GLY A 271 2.86 8.66 -1.94
CA GLY A 271 1.71 9.57 -1.93
C GLY A 271 1.31 10.04 -0.53
N SER A 272 1.44 9.18 0.48
CA SER A 272 1.10 9.54 1.87
C SER A 272 2.23 10.21 2.63
N THR A 273 3.50 9.90 2.34
CA THR A 273 4.64 10.40 3.13
C THR A 273 5.35 11.60 2.50
N ALA A 274 5.36 11.75 1.18
CA ALA A 274 6.07 12.84 0.49
C ALA A 274 5.67 14.26 0.95
N PRO A 275 4.39 14.57 1.24
CA PRO A 275 4.03 15.88 1.77
C PRO A 275 4.67 16.17 3.14
N PHE A 276 4.73 15.15 4.00
CA PHE A 276 5.34 15.29 5.33
C PHE A 276 6.87 15.37 5.26
N VAL A 277 7.49 14.68 4.31
CA VAL A 277 8.92 14.82 4.03
C VAL A 277 9.23 16.24 3.52
N GLY A 278 8.38 16.81 2.67
CA GLY A 278 8.48 18.21 2.24
C GLY A 278 8.29 19.20 3.41
N LEU A 279 7.29 18.97 4.26
CA LEU A 279 7.04 19.75 5.47
C LEU A 279 8.24 19.72 6.43
N PHE A 280 8.85 18.55 6.61
CA PHE A 280 10.07 18.41 7.39
C PHE A 280 11.20 19.30 6.84
N GLY A 281 11.38 19.32 5.51
CA GLY A 281 12.35 20.21 4.86
C GLY A 281 12.09 21.69 5.17
N THR A 282 10.83 22.11 5.27
CA THR A 282 10.51 23.52 5.56
C THR A 282 10.76 23.87 7.01
N VAL A 283 10.38 22.99 7.94
CA VAL A 283 10.62 23.19 9.37
C VAL A 283 12.12 23.30 9.61
N TRP A 284 12.92 22.44 8.96
CA TRP A 284 14.37 22.49 9.05
C TRP A 284 14.95 23.81 8.49
N GLY A 285 14.56 24.22 7.29
CA GLY A 285 15.10 25.44 6.67
C GLY A 285 14.70 26.72 7.40
N ILE A 286 13.45 26.80 7.91
CA ILE A 286 13.00 27.92 8.75
C ILE A 286 13.78 27.95 10.07
N MET A 287 14.00 26.80 10.70
CA MET A 287 14.82 26.70 11.92
C MET A 287 16.24 27.22 11.68
N ASN A 288 16.90 26.82 10.58
CA ASN A 288 18.24 27.28 10.26
C ASN A 288 18.28 28.80 9.98
N SER A 289 17.25 29.33 9.31
CA SER A 289 17.11 30.77 9.08
C SER A 289 17.03 31.57 10.39
N PHE A 290 16.31 31.06 11.40
CA PHE A 290 16.25 31.69 12.73
C PHE A 290 17.59 31.61 13.49
N ILE A 291 18.33 30.51 13.35
CA ILE A 291 19.69 30.38 13.91
C ILE A 291 20.60 31.45 13.30
N SER A 292 20.56 31.66 11.97
CA SER A 292 21.36 32.68 11.30
C SER A 292 21.04 34.11 11.78
N ILE A 293 19.78 34.45 12.08
CA ILE A 293 19.42 35.73 12.70
C ILE A 293 20.08 35.88 14.07
N SER A 294 20.02 34.84 14.89
CA SER A 294 20.59 34.85 16.23
C SER A 294 22.11 35.02 16.21
N GLU A 295 22.81 34.36 15.28
CA GLU A 295 24.27 34.43 15.16
C GLU A 295 24.74 35.77 14.58
N SER A 296 24.02 36.29 13.57
CA SER A 296 24.37 37.54 12.90
C SER A 296 23.94 38.80 13.66
N GLN A 297 23.12 38.66 14.70
CA GLN A 297 22.60 39.76 15.53
C GLN A 297 21.93 40.88 14.71
N THR A 298 21.46 40.57 13.49
CA THR A 298 20.80 41.53 12.59
C THR A 298 19.40 41.06 12.25
N THR A 299 18.46 41.99 12.23
CA THR A 299 17.07 41.76 11.81
C THR A 299 16.88 41.98 10.30
N ASN A 300 17.97 42.08 9.54
CA ASN A 300 17.92 42.31 8.11
C ASN A 300 17.28 41.11 7.38
N LEU A 301 16.10 41.32 6.82
CA LEU A 301 15.33 40.31 6.08
C LEU A 301 16.08 39.74 4.87
N ALA A 302 17.03 40.49 4.29
CA ALA A 302 17.81 40.02 3.16
C ALA A 302 18.67 38.79 3.51
N VAL A 303 19.08 38.63 4.77
CA VAL A 303 19.92 37.51 5.23
C VAL A 303 19.13 36.21 5.32
N VAL A 304 17.83 36.28 5.62
CA VAL A 304 16.97 35.08 5.82
C VAL A 304 16.06 34.74 4.66
N ALA A 305 15.78 35.70 3.78
CA ALA A 305 14.90 35.47 2.64
C ALA A 305 15.30 34.24 1.79
N PRO A 306 16.60 33.96 1.53
CA PRO A 306 17.00 32.77 0.79
C PRO A 306 16.63 31.45 1.49
N GLY A 307 16.95 31.31 2.79
CA GLY A 307 16.69 30.06 3.54
C GLY A 307 15.19 29.75 3.70
N ILE A 308 14.36 30.79 3.85
CA ILE A 308 12.90 30.64 3.87
C ILE A 308 12.38 30.22 2.48
N ALA A 309 12.91 30.81 1.41
CA ALA A 309 12.50 30.45 0.06
C ALA A 309 12.84 28.98 -0.26
N GLU A 310 14.03 28.50 0.13
CA GLU A 310 14.47 27.10 -0.02
C GLU A 310 13.61 26.13 0.78
N ALA A 311 13.29 26.51 2.03
CA ALA A 311 12.35 25.79 2.86
C ALA A 311 11.01 25.60 2.13
N LEU A 312 10.40 26.67 1.63
CA LEU A 312 9.12 26.60 0.91
C LEU A 312 9.21 25.76 -0.37
N LEU A 313 10.33 25.80 -1.08
CA LEU A 313 10.58 24.98 -2.26
C LEU A 313 10.55 23.47 -1.93
N ALA A 314 11.06 23.06 -0.76
CA ALA A 314 11.03 21.65 -0.34
C ALA A 314 9.59 21.11 -0.21
N THR A 315 8.66 21.89 0.34
CA THR A 315 7.23 21.50 0.38
C THR A 315 6.60 21.46 -0.99
N ALA A 316 6.89 22.46 -1.84
CA ALA A 316 6.37 22.47 -3.20
C ALA A 316 6.78 21.18 -3.96
N ILE A 317 8.04 20.77 -3.86
CA ILE A 317 8.54 19.52 -4.45
C ILE A 317 7.86 18.30 -3.82
N GLY A 318 7.63 18.32 -2.50
CA GLY A 318 6.90 17.26 -1.79
C GLY A 318 5.51 17.02 -2.35
N LEU A 319 4.76 18.09 -2.61
CA LEU A 319 3.43 18.02 -3.24
C LEU A 319 3.50 17.56 -4.70
N VAL A 320 4.47 18.05 -5.46
CA VAL A 320 4.69 17.62 -6.86
C VAL A 320 5.01 16.12 -6.96
N ALA A 321 5.72 15.56 -5.97
CA ALA A 321 5.96 14.12 -5.90
C ALA A 321 4.73 13.34 -5.42
N ALA A 322 3.98 13.86 -4.45
CA ALA A 322 2.86 13.17 -3.82
C ALA A 322 1.64 13.04 -4.73
N ILE A 323 1.23 14.13 -5.39
CA ILE A 323 -0.04 14.20 -6.12
C ILE A 323 -0.10 13.15 -7.24
N PRO A 324 0.91 13.03 -8.14
CA PRO A 324 0.89 12.00 -9.17
C PRO A 324 0.89 10.59 -8.57
N ALA A 325 1.65 10.35 -7.50
CA ALA A 325 1.73 9.05 -6.85
C ALA A 325 0.36 8.56 -6.36
N VAL A 326 -0.41 9.44 -5.69
CA VAL A 326 -1.76 9.13 -5.22
C VAL A 326 -2.72 8.85 -6.39
N VAL A 327 -2.70 9.70 -7.42
CA VAL A 327 -3.59 9.53 -8.59
C VAL A 327 -3.31 8.20 -9.29
N ILE A 328 -2.03 7.92 -9.58
CA ILE A 328 -1.60 6.70 -10.25
C ILE A 328 -1.94 5.47 -9.40
N TYR A 329 -1.71 5.52 -8.09
CA TYR A 329 -2.09 4.45 -7.17
C TYR A 329 -3.58 4.13 -7.24
N ASN A 330 -4.45 5.16 -7.18
CA ASN A 330 -5.90 4.98 -7.22
C ASN A 330 -6.38 4.40 -8.56
N VAL A 331 -5.80 4.85 -9.68
CA VAL A 331 -6.09 4.29 -11.01
C VAL A 331 -5.72 2.81 -11.07
N PHE A 332 -4.56 2.42 -10.54
CA PHE A 332 -4.17 1.02 -10.49
C PHE A 332 -5.01 0.20 -9.52
N ALA A 333 -5.35 0.72 -8.34
CA ALA A 333 -6.22 0.04 -7.40
C ALA A 333 -7.57 -0.32 -8.04
N ARG A 334 -8.22 0.65 -8.69
CA ARG A 334 -9.47 0.43 -9.44
C ARG A 334 -9.25 -0.55 -10.59
N SER A 335 -8.13 -0.41 -11.29
CA SER A 335 -7.87 -1.23 -12.47
C SER A 335 -7.58 -2.69 -12.15
N ILE A 336 -6.88 -2.94 -11.05
CA ILE A 336 -6.61 -4.28 -10.53
C ILE A 336 -7.91 -4.95 -10.08
N THR A 337 -8.81 -4.21 -9.41
CA THR A 337 -10.15 -4.72 -9.08
C THR A 337 -10.90 -5.15 -10.34
N GLY A 338 -10.89 -4.35 -11.40
CA GLY A 338 -11.48 -4.74 -12.69
C GLY A 338 -10.84 -5.99 -13.31
N TYR A 339 -9.53 -6.16 -13.16
CA TYR A 339 -8.84 -7.38 -13.60
C TYR A 339 -9.25 -8.63 -12.77
N ARG A 340 -9.43 -8.48 -11.45
CA ARG A 340 -9.92 -9.55 -10.57
C ARG A 340 -11.33 -9.99 -10.97
N HIS A 341 -12.24 -9.04 -11.21
CA HIS A 341 -13.58 -9.36 -11.71
C HIS A 341 -13.55 -10.14 -13.03
N LEU A 342 -12.69 -9.76 -13.95
CA LEU A 342 -12.54 -10.49 -15.21
C LEU A 342 -12.07 -11.94 -14.99
N LEU A 343 -11.13 -12.16 -14.06
CA LEU A 343 -10.71 -13.51 -13.68
C LEU A 343 -11.82 -14.29 -12.98
N ALA A 344 -12.62 -13.65 -12.13
CA ALA A 344 -13.78 -14.27 -11.49
C ALA A 344 -14.84 -14.70 -12.53
N ASP A 345 -15.10 -13.87 -13.54
CA ASP A 345 -15.98 -14.23 -14.66
C ASP A 345 -15.44 -15.43 -15.44
N ALA A 346 -14.12 -15.51 -15.62
CA ALA A 346 -13.47 -16.66 -16.26
C ALA A 346 -13.61 -17.92 -15.42
N ALA A 347 -13.35 -17.84 -14.11
CA ALA A 347 -13.52 -18.95 -13.17
C ALA A 347 -14.98 -19.47 -13.18
N ALA A 348 -15.96 -18.57 -13.06
CA ALA A 348 -17.37 -18.93 -13.15
C ALA A 348 -17.74 -19.54 -14.51
N GLY A 349 -17.10 -19.07 -15.60
CA GLY A 349 -17.25 -19.68 -16.92
C GLY A 349 -16.75 -21.12 -16.95
N VAL A 350 -15.56 -21.38 -16.39
CA VAL A 350 -14.98 -22.72 -16.27
C VAL A 350 -15.85 -23.64 -15.41
N GLU A 351 -16.34 -23.16 -14.27
CA GLU A 351 -17.24 -23.94 -13.40
C GLU A 351 -18.53 -24.36 -14.12
N ARG A 352 -19.09 -23.48 -14.98
CA ARG A 352 -20.26 -23.83 -15.80
C ARG A 352 -19.93 -24.91 -16.83
N LEU A 353 -18.76 -24.86 -17.46
CA LEU A 353 -18.30 -25.91 -18.39
C LEU A 353 -18.15 -27.24 -17.65
N VAL A 354 -17.48 -27.24 -16.50
CA VAL A 354 -17.30 -28.44 -15.65
C VAL A 354 -18.64 -29.01 -15.21
N SER A 355 -19.55 -28.18 -14.70
CA SER A 355 -20.89 -28.62 -14.27
C SER A 355 -21.65 -29.27 -15.42
N ARG A 356 -21.66 -28.63 -16.60
CA ARG A 356 -22.35 -29.14 -17.78
C ARG A 356 -21.75 -30.47 -18.26
N ASP A 357 -20.42 -30.58 -18.29
CA ASP A 357 -19.74 -31.82 -18.71
C ASP A 357 -19.99 -32.97 -17.73
N LEU A 358 -20.06 -32.69 -16.42
CA LEU A 358 -20.44 -33.68 -15.40
C LEU A 358 -21.91 -34.11 -15.54
N ASP A 359 -22.83 -33.18 -15.82
CA ASP A 359 -24.24 -33.50 -16.01
C ASP A 359 -24.46 -34.39 -17.25
N PHE A 360 -23.77 -34.10 -18.36
CA PHE A 360 -23.85 -34.92 -19.57
C PHE A 360 -23.35 -36.35 -19.37
N ARG A 361 -22.32 -36.56 -18.54
CA ARG A 361 -21.80 -37.91 -18.21
C ARG A 361 -22.78 -38.75 -17.40
N ARG A 362 -23.77 -38.14 -16.73
CA ARG A 362 -24.79 -38.86 -15.95
C ARG A 362 -25.95 -39.36 -16.78
N ILE A 363 -26.15 -38.85 -17.98
CA ILE A 363 -27.23 -39.29 -18.86
C ILE A 363 -26.82 -40.65 -19.45
N PRO A 364 -27.47 -41.77 -19.08
CA PRO A 364 -27.10 -43.07 -19.61
C PRO A 364 -27.31 -43.10 -21.13
N PRO A 365 -26.43 -43.78 -21.90
CA PRO A 365 -26.65 -43.98 -23.33
C PRO A 365 -27.88 -44.89 -23.53
N GLY A 366 -29.08 -44.29 -23.65
CA GLY A 366 -30.32 -45.04 -23.88
C GLY A 366 -31.66 -44.33 -23.62
N SER A 367 -31.70 -43.12 -23.06
CA SER A 367 -32.97 -42.46 -22.70
C SER A 367 -33.67 -41.66 -23.81
N THR A 368 -33.16 -41.67 -25.05
CA THR A 368 -33.90 -41.14 -26.21
C THR A 368 -34.98 -42.13 -26.63
N SER A 369 -36.04 -42.28 -25.82
CA SER A 369 -37.28 -42.88 -26.27
C SER A 369 -37.84 -41.97 -27.37
N LYS A 370 -37.81 -42.43 -28.63
CA LYS A 370 -38.57 -41.80 -29.71
C LYS A 370 -40.03 -41.70 -29.23
N PRO A 371 -40.70 -40.53 -29.30
CA PRO A 371 -42.13 -40.50 -29.07
C PRO A 371 -42.75 -41.38 -30.15
N ALA A 372 -43.28 -42.54 -29.74
CA ALA A 372 -44.09 -43.37 -30.60
C ALA A 372 -45.33 -42.56 -30.94
N VAL A 373 -45.31 -41.91 -32.11
CA VAL A 373 -46.50 -41.33 -32.72
C VAL A 373 -47.43 -42.50 -33.02
N SER A 374 -48.37 -42.78 -32.10
CA SER A 374 -49.47 -43.65 -32.42
C SER A 374 -50.39 -42.88 -33.38
N LEU A 375 -50.28 -43.24 -34.66
CA LEU A 375 -51.33 -42.96 -35.64
C LEU A 375 -52.55 -43.81 -35.24
N VAL A 376 -53.35 -43.28 -34.33
CA VAL A 376 -54.71 -43.74 -34.07
C VAL A 376 -55.59 -43.24 -35.21
N GLY A 377 -56.02 -44.20 -36.03
CA GLY A 377 -57.33 -44.29 -36.69
C GLY A 377 -57.96 -43.06 -37.33
N ARG A 378 -58.17 -43.15 -38.65
CA ARG A 378 -59.47 -42.86 -39.27
C ARG A 378 -59.78 -43.88 -40.35
#